data_AF-A0A081C3X8-F1
#
_entry.id   AF-A0A081C3X8-F1
#
_cell.length_a   1.000
_cell.length_b   1.000
_cell.length_c   1.000
_cell.angle_alpha   90.00
_cell.angle_beta   90.00
_cell.angle_gamma   90.00
#
_symmetry.space_group_name_H-M   'P 1'
#
loop_
_entity.id
_entity.type
_entity.pdbx_description
1 polymer ?
#
loop_
_entity_poly.entity_id
_entity_poly.type
_entity_poly.pdbx_seq_one_letter_code
_entity_poly.pdbx_strand_id
1 'polypeptide(L)'
;MDSLGEGLLQFLTTDPLKQIRRNVYQLLGASVDNVYVYYITHLANLNSILTDSGLKCREVIEDTTTDLSSHTVQEKRNISLKLARQITSRSEAIERNLHECINFFWNPLNDTFRAFQRNALILNPDEADNVYGIICILEMELSSLFESNKIYWCTSKKNLAVDNYWTYRFYNTLSWDRIFSLPNEDESNQYRSAEFIAYYENPGQRTSDLIPFNFITRILIPESKRREVETVVPSINHLLFPINKVNVFRPKHELLNAERHFIQGVANLQKQGISIEEFCELINEFANLSQVLGCTLTTEWFKHEYIAYSLHGVGHVTRVMFWVHILCYLIDVDESTKIAAQYAAFIHDFCRENQQEDHKHGIDAVTEFDKFLKQTQIPENLMDSCINAVIYHCKADNECQNQDILWQVLKDADALERGRFGNPQGVRNIRKESKGCNVSFLRSEISTSLKEQLAWSAYWLAVMCKHIVHHMYILEN
;
A
#
# COMPACT_ATOMS: atom_id res chain seq x y z
N MET A 1 28.67 2.50 -29.49
CA MET A 1 27.45 3.01 -28.82
C MET A 1 27.16 2.02 -27.72
N ASP A 2 27.87 2.19 -26.59
CA ASP A 2 28.08 1.12 -25.61
C ASP A 2 27.43 1.45 -24.25
N SER A 3 26.73 2.59 -24.18
CA SER A 3 25.92 2.97 -23.04
C SER A 3 24.65 2.12 -23.00
N LEU A 4 24.40 1.57 -21.83
CA LEU A 4 23.23 0.72 -21.60
C LEU A 4 21.92 1.51 -21.76
N GLY A 5 21.98 2.81 -21.41
CA GLY A 5 20.86 3.73 -21.51
C GLY A 5 20.41 4.01 -22.94
N GLU A 6 21.33 4.14 -23.89
CA GLU A 6 20.99 4.35 -25.30
C GLU A 6 20.16 3.17 -25.85
N GLY A 7 20.53 1.93 -25.52
CA GLY A 7 19.75 0.74 -25.90
C GLY A 7 18.34 0.74 -25.29
N LEU A 8 18.19 1.11 -24.02
CA LEU A 8 16.87 1.23 -23.38
C LEU A 8 16.03 2.35 -24.01
N LEU A 9 16.63 3.50 -24.32
CA LEU A 9 15.96 4.63 -24.95
C LEU A 9 15.49 4.30 -26.38
N GLN A 10 16.36 3.66 -27.19
CA GLN A 10 16.00 3.17 -28.53
C GLN A 10 14.87 2.13 -28.47
N PHE A 11 14.92 1.20 -27.51
CA PHE A 11 13.87 0.22 -27.29
C PHE A 11 12.53 0.89 -26.92
N LEU A 12 12.53 1.80 -25.93
CA LEU A 12 11.32 2.50 -25.50
C LEU A 12 10.76 3.45 -26.58
N THR A 13 11.58 3.97 -27.49
CA THR A 13 11.12 4.82 -28.60
C THR A 13 10.61 4.04 -29.82
N THR A 14 10.55 2.70 -29.78
CA THR A 14 9.84 1.91 -30.80
C THR A 14 8.34 2.18 -30.83
N ASP A 15 7.71 2.11 -32.01
CA ASP A 15 6.28 2.42 -32.20
C ASP A 15 5.32 1.61 -31.27
N PRO A 16 5.52 0.31 -31.00
CA PRO A 16 4.66 -0.42 -30.06
C PRO A 16 4.72 0.16 -28.64
N LEU A 17 5.90 0.61 -28.18
CA LEU A 17 6.07 1.17 -26.85
C LEU A 17 5.63 2.64 -26.77
N LYS A 18 5.79 3.41 -27.86
CA LYS A 18 5.12 4.73 -28.00
C LYS A 18 3.59 4.59 -27.93
N GLN A 19 3.02 3.58 -28.59
CA GLN A 19 1.59 3.30 -28.57
C GLN A 19 1.09 2.89 -27.17
N ILE A 20 1.87 2.11 -26.43
CA ILE A 20 1.59 1.74 -25.04
C ILE A 20 1.59 2.99 -24.12
N ARG A 21 2.60 3.87 -24.22
CA ARG A 21 2.69 5.09 -23.38
C ARG A 21 1.68 6.18 -23.73
N ARG A 22 1.13 6.18 -24.94
CA ARG A 22 0.31 7.28 -25.48
C ARG A 22 -0.78 7.77 -24.53
N ASN A 23 -1.50 6.87 -23.87
CA ASN A 23 -2.62 7.24 -23.00
C ASN A 23 -2.15 8.00 -21.74
N VAL A 24 -1.09 7.51 -21.08
CA VAL A 24 -0.48 8.19 -19.91
C VAL A 24 0.06 9.55 -20.34
N TYR A 25 0.83 9.60 -21.44
CA TYR A 25 1.46 10.84 -21.89
C TYR A 25 0.43 11.87 -22.37
N GLN A 26 -0.67 11.45 -23.01
CA GLN A 26 -1.78 12.32 -23.34
C GLN A 26 -2.48 12.89 -22.09
N LEU A 27 -2.57 12.13 -20.98
CA LEU A 27 -3.08 12.64 -19.71
C LEU A 27 -2.14 13.68 -19.08
N LEU A 28 -0.83 13.42 -19.09
CA LEU A 28 0.20 14.32 -18.55
C LEU A 28 0.59 15.49 -19.49
N GLY A 29 0.09 15.49 -20.72
CA GLY A 29 0.48 16.47 -21.75
C GLY A 29 1.95 16.35 -22.19
N ALA A 30 2.52 15.15 -22.15
CA ALA A 30 3.91 14.84 -22.50
C ALA A 30 4.07 14.45 -23.99
N SER A 31 5.26 14.64 -24.56
CA SER A 31 5.58 14.19 -25.92
C SER A 31 5.68 12.66 -26.00
N VAL A 32 5.03 12.03 -26.97
CA VAL A 32 5.14 10.58 -27.21
C VAL A 32 6.47 10.16 -27.85
N ASP A 33 7.23 11.11 -28.39
CA ASP A 33 8.53 10.85 -29.01
C ASP A 33 9.66 10.76 -27.99
N ASN A 34 9.50 11.41 -26.84
CA ASN A 34 10.47 11.40 -25.75
C ASN A 34 10.12 10.26 -24.77
N VAL A 35 11.00 10.03 -23.79
CA VAL A 35 10.77 9.08 -22.70
C VAL A 35 11.04 9.79 -21.39
N TYR A 36 10.09 9.73 -20.46
CA TYR A 36 10.13 10.42 -19.19
C TYR A 36 10.09 9.46 -18.01
N VAL A 37 10.72 9.88 -16.91
CA VAL A 37 10.59 9.30 -15.57
C VAL A 37 10.15 10.37 -14.59
N TYR A 38 9.48 9.96 -13.51
CA TYR A 38 8.72 10.86 -12.66
C TYR A 38 9.11 10.74 -11.18
N TYR A 39 9.45 11.86 -10.54
CA TYR A 39 9.61 11.95 -9.08
C TYR A 39 8.36 12.62 -8.49
N ILE A 40 7.83 12.10 -7.38
CA ILE A 40 6.60 12.61 -6.75
C ILE A 40 6.98 13.19 -5.38
N THR A 41 6.53 14.41 -5.11
CA THR A 41 6.86 15.14 -3.87
C THR A 41 5.72 16.07 -3.45
N HIS A 42 5.70 16.51 -2.20
CA HIS A 42 4.89 17.66 -1.78
C HIS A 42 5.63 19.00 -2.03
N LEU A 43 4.89 20.12 -2.05
CA LEU A 43 5.42 21.45 -2.39
C LEU A 43 6.52 21.93 -1.42
N ALA A 44 6.40 21.63 -0.12
CA ALA A 44 7.45 21.97 0.86
C ALA A 44 8.80 21.30 0.52
N ASN A 45 8.82 20.02 0.15
CA ASN A 45 10.06 19.35 -0.28
C ASN A 45 10.53 19.79 -1.69
N LEU A 46 9.62 20.20 -2.59
CA LEU A 46 10.02 20.90 -3.83
C LEU A 46 10.79 22.19 -3.52
N ASN A 47 10.39 22.96 -2.49
CA ASN A 47 11.15 24.14 -2.06
C ASN A 47 12.54 23.78 -1.48
N SER A 48 12.67 22.64 -0.79
CA SER A 48 13.99 22.12 -0.37
C SER A 48 14.85 21.79 -1.59
N ILE A 49 14.33 21.02 -2.55
CA ILE A 49 15.01 20.64 -3.80
C ILE A 49 15.53 21.87 -4.56
N LEU A 50 14.79 22.99 -4.56
CA LEU A 50 15.25 24.25 -5.15
C LEU A 50 16.37 24.90 -4.36
N THR A 51 16.24 24.95 -3.04
CA THR A 51 17.24 25.52 -2.12
C THR A 51 18.56 24.75 -2.21
N ASP A 52 18.48 23.42 -2.29
CA ASP A 52 19.59 22.48 -2.43
C ASP A 52 20.14 22.42 -3.87
N SER A 53 19.45 23.02 -4.85
CA SER A 53 19.76 22.96 -6.30
C SER A 53 19.74 21.54 -6.92
N GLY A 54 19.05 20.57 -6.31
CA GLY A 54 18.93 19.22 -6.84
C GLY A 54 18.13 18.24 -5.97
N LEU A 55 17.89 17.05 -6.51
CA LEU A 55 17.22 15.94 -5.82
C LEU A 55 18.20 15.20 -4.93
N LYS A 56 17.85 15.02 -3.64
CA LYS A 56 18.58 14.19 -2.66
C LYS A 56 18.13 12.72 -2.74
N CYS A 57 19.05 11.79 -2.51
CA CYS A 57 18.69 10.41 -2.12
C CYS A 57 18.20 10.39 -0.66
N ARG A 58 17.47 9.33 -0.27
CA ARG A 58 16.84 9.25 1.05
C ARG A 58 17.85 9.35 2.19
N GLU A 59 18.99 8.67 2.07
CA GLU A 59 20.06 8.61 3.09
C GLU A 59 20.60 9.99 3.54
N VAL A 60 20.39 11.03 2.73
CA VAL A 60 20.88 12.41 2.98
C VAL A 60 19.80 13.29 3.64
N ILE A 61 18.58 12.78 3.82
CA ILE A 61 17.46 13.52 4.43
C ILE A 61 17.43 13.19 5.93
N GLU A 62 17.90 14.14 6.75
CA GLU A 62 17.98 13.98 8.22
C GLU A 62 16.60 13.89 8.91
N ASP A 63 15.55 14.41 8.28
CA ASP A 63 14.18 14.45 8.84
C ASP A 63 13.21 13.58 8.01
N THR A 64 12.80 12.45 8.59
CA THR A 64 11.89 11.47 7.97
C THR A 64 10.44 11.95 7.86
N THR A 65 10.05 13.06 8.49
CA THR A 65 8.66 13.57 8.50
C THR A 65 8.16 14.03 7.13
N THR A 66 9.04 14.15 6.13
CA THR A 66 8.73 14.64 4.78
C THR A 66 8.51 13.55 3.73
N ASP A 67 8.62 12.26 4.08
CA ASP A 67 8.32 11.18 3.15
C ASP A 67 6.81 10.95 2.98
N LEU A 68 6.39 10.78 1.73
CA LEU A 68 5.00 10.46 1.36
C LEU A 68 4.68 8.97 1.53
N SER A 69 5.69 8.12 1.73
CA SER A 69 5.55 6.70 2.06
C SER A 69 5.67 6.41 3.56
N SER A 70 5.21 5.25 4.01
CA SER A 70 5.27 4.85 5.42
C SER A 70 6.64 4.29 5.84
N HIS A 71 6.94 4.31 7.14
CA HIS A 71 8.14 3.71 7.72
C HIS A 71 8.36 2.27 7.23
N THR A 72 7.32 1.43 7.26
CA THR A 72 7.42 0.01 6.86
C THR A 72 7.72 -0.19 5.37
N VAL A 73 7.27 0.71 4.50
CA VAL A 73 7.67 0.69 3.08
C VAL A 73 9.17 0.94 2.93
N GLN A 74 9.78 1.65 3.88
CA GLN A 74 11.17 2.08 3.83
C GLN A 74 12.12 1.08 4.52
N GLU A 75 11.68 0.40 5.57
CA GLU A 75 12.36 -0.78 6.12
C GLU A 75 12.54 -1.87 5.04
N LYS A 76 11.46 -2.17 4.29
CA LYS A 76 11.48 -3.11 3.16
C LYS A 76 12.38 -2.68 2.00
N ARG A 77 12.69 -1.39 1.91
CA ARG A 77 13.61 -0.81 0.92
C ARG A 77 15.06 -0.81 1.40
N ASN A 78 15.37 -1.42 2.55
CA ASN A 78 16.74 -1.72 2.95
C ASN A 78 17.33 -2.90 2.14
N ILE A 79 17.43 -2.72 0.83
CA ILE A 79 17.93 -3.71 -0.14
C ILE A 79 19.13 -3.17 -0.90
N SER A 80 20.08 -4.06 -1.19
CA SER A 80 21.24 -3.76 -2.03
C SER A 80 20.90 -3.97 -3.51
N LEU A 81 21.16 -2.95 -4.33
CA LEU A 81 20.90 -2.92 -5.76
C LEU A 81 22.21 -2.94 -6.56
N LYS A 82 22.15 -3.61 -7.72
CA LYS A 82 23.22 -3.57 -8.71
C LYS A 82 22.87 -2.62 -9.85
N LEU A 83 23.60 -1.52 -9.95
CA LEU A 83 23.41 -0.46 -10.93
C LEU A 83 24.56 -0.47 -11.95
N ALA A 84 24.30 -0.01 -13.18
CA ALA A 84 25.33 0.07 -14.22
C ALA A 84 25.08 1.25 -15.17
N ARG A 85 26.14 1.66 -15.89
CA ARG A 85 26.09 2.68 -16.95
C ARG A 85 26.33 2.13 -18.37
N GLN A 86 27.17 1.09 -18.50
CA GLN A 86 27.56 0.50 -19.78
C GLN A 86 27.29 -1.02 -19.84
N ILE A 87 27.17 -1.56 -21.06
CA ILE A 87 26.87 -2.98 -21.30
C ILE A 87 28.10 -3.87 -21.09
N THR A 88 29.26 -3.40 -21.56
CA THR A 88 30.35 -4.25 -22.06
C THR A 88 31.30 -4.80 -21.00
N SER A 89 31.23 -4.34 -19.74
CA SER A 89 32.03 -4.93 -18.66
C SER A 89 31.21 -5.17 -17.38
N ARG A 90 31.51 -6.29 -16.68
CA ARG A 90 31.00 -6.51 -15.32
C ARG A 90 31.66 -5.59 -14.28
N SER A 91 32.77 -4.93 -14.65
CA SER A 91 33.59 -4.06 -13.80
C SER A 91 33.07 -2.63 -13.65
N GLU A 92 32.10 -2.19 -14.47
CA GLU A 92 31.42 -0.89 -14.29
C GLU A 92 30.06 -0.99 -13.60
N ALA A 93 29.72 -2.14 -13.01
CA ALA A 93 28.53 -2.27 -12.18
C ALA A 93 28.88 -1.95 -10.72
N ILE A 94 28.17 -1.01 -10.11
CA ILE A 94 28.29 -0.69 -8.69
C ILE A 94 27.18 -1.38 -7.89
N GLU A 95 27.44 -1.54 -6.60
CA GLU A 95 26.48 -2.02 -5.62
C GLU A 95 26.21 -0.91 -4.61
N ARG A 96 24.92 -0.63 -4.35
CA ARG A 96 24.43 0.44 -3.46
C ARG A 96 23.12 0.04 -2.81
N ASN A 97 22.90 0.50 -1.59
CA ASN A 97 21.60 0.40 -0.96
C ASN A 97 20.60 1.30 -1.70
N LEU A 98 19.33 0.89 -1.72
CA LEU A 98 18.29 1.64 -2.39
C LEU A 98 18.09 3.05 -1.81
N HIS A 99 18.29 3.25 -0.51
CA HIS A 99 18.24 4.57 0.15
C HIS A 99 19.40 5.51 -0.24
N GLU A 100 20.53 4.97 -0.70
CA GLU A 100 21.65 5.73 -1.28
C GLU A 100 21.34 6.22 -2.71
N CYS A 101 20.21 5.81 -3.30
CA CYS A 101 19.80 6.10 -4.67
C CYS A 101 18.57 7.04 -4.71
N ILE A 102 18.22 7.51 -5.91
CA ILE A 102 17.01 8.31 -6.17
C ILE A 102 16.05 7.47 -7.01
N ASN A 103 14.79 7.41 -6.58
CA ASN A 103 13.74 6.59 -7.17
C ASN A 103 12.77 7.43 -8.00
N PHE A 104 12.54 6.97 -9.23
CA PHE A 104 11.57 7.52 -10.15
C PHE A 104 10.56 6.46 -10.53
N PHE A 105 9.34 6.87 -10.87
CA PHE A 105 8.31 6.00 -11.41
C PHE A 105 8.30 6.11 -12.93
N TRP A 106 8.02 4.99 -13.61
CA TRP A 106 7.73 5.01 -15.05
C TRP A 106 6.36 5.62 -15.34
N ASN A 107 5.38 5.39 -14.46
CA ASN A 107 4.00 5.84 -14.61
C ASN A 107 3.53 6.46 -13.28
N PRO A 108 3.28 7.78 -13.20
CA PRO A 108 2.87 8.44 -11.97
C PRO A 108 1.35 8.38 -11.75
N LEU A 109 0.59 7.67 -12.60
CA LEU A 109 -0.88 7.59 -12.54
C LEU A 109 -1.35 6.24 -11.97
N ASN A 110 -0.81 5.89 -10.80
CA ASN A 110 -0.99 4.59 -10.14
C ASN A 110 -1.54 4.73 -8.71
N ASP A 111 -1.78 3.61 -8.03
CA ASP A 111 -2.25 3.64 -6.63
C ASP A 111 -1.22 4.19 -5.64
N THR A 112 0.09 4.11 -5.94
CA THR A 112 1.14 4.76 -5.12
C THR A 112 1.01 6.28 -5.16
N PHE A 113 0.73 6.88 -6.31
CA PHE A 113 0.45 8.31 -6.43
C PHE A 113 -0.83 8.70 -5.66
N ARG A 114 -1.88 7.87 -5.74
CA ARG A 114 -3.10 8.08 -4.92
C ARG A 114 -2.78 8.02 -3.42
N ALA A 115 -1.95 7.07 -2.98
CA ALA A 115 -1.50 6.97 -1.60
C ALA A 115 -0.67 8.19 -1.18
N PHE A 116 0.24 8.66 -2.03
CA PHE A 116 1.02 9.88 -1.81
C PHE A 116 0.15 11.13 -1.70
N GLN A 117 -0.83 11.32 -2.60
CA GLN A 117 -1.81 12.43 -2.48
C GLN A 117 -2.62 12.36 -1.18
N ARG A 118 -3.03 11.15 -0.76
CA ARG A 118 -3.76 10.93 0.49
C ARG A 118 -2.89 11.26 1.71
N ASN A 119 -1.67 10.74 1.75
CA ASN A 119 -0.76 10.91 2.88
C ASN A 119 -0.34 12.38 3.04
N ALA A 120 -0.06 13.09 1.95
CA ALA A 120 0.13 14.55 1.94
C ALA A 120 -1.02 15.34 2.57
N LEU A 121 -2.27 14.91 2.34
CA LEU A 121 -3.45 15.55 2.95
C LEU A 121 -3.65 15.20 4.43
N ILE A 122 -3.07 14.10 4.91
CA ILE A 122 -3.12 13.67 6.33
C ILE A 122 -1.97 14.31 7.12
N LEU A 123 -0.79 14.43 6.51
CA LEU A 123 0.39 15.09 7.10
C LEU A 123 0.25 16.61 7.17
N ASN A 124 -0.80 17.21 6.59
CA ASN A 124 -1.06 18.64 6.65
C ASN A 124 -1.77 18.98 7.98
N PRO A 125 -1.07 19.57 8.99
CA PRO A 125 -1.59 19.68 10.35
C PRO A 125 -2.52 20.88 10.54
N ASP A 126 -2.42 21.90 9.67
CA ASP A 126 -3.15 23.17 9.75
C ASP A 126 -3.66 23.58 8.37
N GLU A 127 -4.95 23.91 8.24
CA GLU A 127 -5.50 24.38 6.95
C GLU A 127 -4.87 25.70 6.45
N ALA A 128 -4.11 26.38 7.32
CA ALA A 128 -3.39 27.62 7.03
C ALA A 128 -2.10 27.44 6.20
N ASP A 129 -1.39 26.30 6.30
CA ASP A 129 -0.14 26.05 5.57
C ASP A 129 -0.23 24.80 4.68
N ASN A 130 -1.00 24.95 3.59
CA ASN A 130 -1.41 23.85 2.73
C ASN A 130 -0.32 23.34 1.76
N VAL A 131 0.96 23.71 1.99
CA VAL A 131 2.11 23.26 1.19
C VAL A 131 2.35 21.75 1.27
N TYR A 132 1.99 21.10 2.38
CA TYR A 132 2.06 19.64 2.48
C TYR A 132 0.95 18.97 1.66
N GLY A 133 -0.23 19.56 1.59
CA GLY A 133 -1.38 19.05 0.83
C GLY A 133 -1.27 19.21 -0.70
N ILE A 134 -0.25 19.90 -1.21
CA ILE A 134 0.01 20.03 -2.65
C ILE A 134 1.07 19.01 -3.08
N ILE A 135 0.65 18.01 -3.85
CA ILE A 135 1.56 17.13 -4.58
C ILE A 135 1.98 17.75 -5.91
N CYS A 136 3.28 17.67 -6.19
CA CYS A 136 3.92 17.98 -7.45
C CYS A 136 4.49 16.69 -8.07
N ILE A 137 4.43 16.58 -9.40
CA ILE A 137 5.13 15.53 -10.15
C ILE A 137 6.25 16.20 -10.95
N LEU A 138 7.49 15.87 -10.64
CA LEU A 138 8.68 16.36 -11.34
C LEU A 138 8.94 15.38 -12.48
N GLU A 139 8.86 15.89 -13.71
CA GLU A 139 9.14 15.13 -14.93
C GLU A 139 10.59 15.38 -15.35
N MET A 140 11.32 14.30 -15.66
CA MET A 140 12.67 14.35 -16.22
C MET A 140 12.71 13.53 -17.50
N GLU A 141 13.44 14.01 -18.50
CA GLU A 141 13.68 13.23 -19.72
C GLU A 141 14.78 12.20 -19.49
N LEU A 142 14.52 10.95 -19.88
CA LEU A 142 15.42 9.83 -19.69
C LEU A 142 16.70 9.96 -20.55
N SER A 143 16.61 10.65 -21.69
CA SER A 143 17.75 11.02 -22.54
C SER A 143 18.79 11.83 -21.75
N SER A 144 18.39 12.91 -21.08
CA SER A 144 19.25 13.77 -20.27
C SER A 144 19.93 13.01 -19.13
N LEU A 145 19.24 12.05 -18.51
CA LEU A 145 19.82 11.15 -17.51
C LEU A 145 20.94 10.26 -18.11
N PHE A 146 20.80 9.78 -19.34
CA PHE A 146 21.81 8.94 -20.01
C PHE A 146 22.93 9.72 -20.72
N GLU A 147 22.74 11.01 -20.99
CA GLU A 147 23.81 11.91 -21.43
C GLU A 147 24.83 12.18 -20.31
N SER A 148 24.42 12.06 -19.04
CA SER A 148 25.31 12.16 -17.89
C SER A 148 26.14 10.88 -17.69
N ASN A 149 27.47 11.01 -17.79
CA ASN A 149 28.40 9.93 -17.48
C ASN A 149 28.46 9.55 -15.98
N LYS A 150 27.82 10.34 -15.11
CA LYS A 150 27.70 10.10 -13.67
C LYS A 150 26.54 9.18 -13.28
N ILE A 151 25.57 8.93 -14.17
CA ILE A 151 24.38 8.12 -13.82
C ILE A 151 24.69 6.63 -13.95
N TYR A 152 24.63 5.92 -12.82
CA TYR A 152 24.44 4.46 -12.78
C TYR A 152 22.97 4.19 -12.53
N TRP A 153 22.40 3.19 -13.20
CA TRP A 153 20.97 2.91 -13.08
C TRP A 153 20.61 1.43 -13.09
N CYS A 154 19.40 1.15 -12.62
CA CYS A 154 18.68 -0.10 -12.84
C CYS A 154 17.17 0.19 -12.89
N THR A 155 16.34 -0.83 -13.16
CA THR A 155 14.89 -0.69 -13.13
C THR A 155 14.23 -1.92 -12.49
N SER A 156 13.09 -1.70 -11.83
CA SER A 156 12.20 -2.75 -11.32
C SER A 156 10.89 -2.78 -12.10
N LYS A 157 10.31 -3.98 -12.21
CA LYS A 157 8.99 -4.24 -12.81
C LYS A 157 7.81 -3.82 -11.91
N LYS A 158 8.04 -3.50 -10.63
CA LYS A 158 7.06 -3.05 -9.62
C LYS A 158 7.74 -2.12 -8.61
N ASN A 159 7.03 -1.71 -7.55
CA ASN A 159 7.64 -1.06 -6.39
C ASN A 159 8.64 -2.00 -5.69
N LEU A 160 9.83 -1.49 -5.38
CA LEU A 160 10.90 -2.28 -4.76
C LEU A 160 10.63 -2.68 -3.29
N ALA A 161 9.63 -2.10 -2.62
CA ALA A 161 9.17 -2.58 -1.31
C ALA A 161 8.26 -3.83 -1.39
N VAL A 162 7.84 -4.23 -2.60
CA VAL A 162 6.94 -5.36 -2.84
C VAL A 162 7.62 -6.46 -3.66
N ASP A 163 8.59 -6.11 -4.51
CA ASP A 163 9.23 -7.05 -5.44
C ASP A 163 10.74 -6.77 -5.52
N ASN A 164 11.55 -7.64 -4.90
CA ASN A 164 13.02 -7.57 -4.89
C ASN A 164 13.63 -8.00 -6.25
N TYR A 165 12.92 -7.80 -7.37
CA TYR A 165 13.44 -8.03 -8.71
C TYR A 165 13.78 -6.72 -9.41
N TRP A 166 15.07 -6.43 -9.55
CA TRP A 166 15.59 -5.37 -10.40
C TRP A 166 16.48 -5.93 -11.51
N THR A 167 16.56 -5.20 -12.62
CA THR A 167 17.46 -5.51 -13.71
C THR A 167 17.91 -4.24 -14.42
N TYR A 168 19.11 -4.29 -14.98
CA TYR A 168 19.62 -3.29 -15.91
C TYR A 168 19.83 -3.89 -17.31
N ARG A 169 19.83 -5.23 -17.45
CA ARG A 169 20.11 -5.95 -18.71
C ARG A 169 18.88 -6.56 -19.39
N PHE A 170 17.79 -6.75 -18.66
CA PHE A 170 16.59 -7.46 -19.12
C PHE A 170 15.35 -6.55 -19.12
N TYR A 171 15.54 -5.26 -19.43
CA TYR A 171 14.43 -4.31 -19.54
C TYR A 171 13.44 -4.69 -20.66
N ASN A 172 13.89 -5.48 -21.65
CA ASN A 172 13.05 -6.03 -22.71
C ASN A 172 12.09 -7.13 -22.25
N THR A 173 12.28 -7.71 -21.04
CA THR A 173 11.37 -8.73 -20.47
C THR A 173 10.34 -8.13 -19.53
N LEU A 174 10.27 -6.80 -19.36
CA LEU A 174 9.28 -6.16 -18.50
C LEU A 174 7.94 -6.03 -19.24
N SER A 175 6.83 -6.21 -18.50
CA SER A 175 5.46 -6.04 -19.02
C SER A 175 5.10 -4.55 -19.14
N TRP A 176 5.70 -3.86 -20.12
CA TRP A 176 5.53 -2.43 -20.33
C TRP A 176 4.08 -2.00 -20.57
N ASP A 177 3.28 -2.86 -21.19
CA ASP A 177 1.83 -2.74 -21.32
C ASP A 177 1.16 -2.56 -19.94
N ARG A 178 1.55 -3.39 -18.95
CA ARG A 178 1.04 -3.31 -17.58
C ARG A 178 1.60 -2.11 -16.82
N ILE A 179 2.89 -1.79 -17.01
CA ILE A 179 3.55 -0.64 -16.37
C ILE A 179 2.84 0.68 -16.76
N PHE A 180 2.51 0.86 -18.05
CA PHE A 180 1.85 2.05 -18.57
C PHE A 180 0.31 1.96 -18.65
N SER A 181 -0.29 0.93 -18.04
CA SER A 181 -1.76 0.80 -17.94
C SER A 181 -2.37 1.90 -17.05
N LEU A 182 -3.69 2.10 -17.16
CA LEU A 182 -4.46 3.09 -16.40
C LEU A 182 -5.39 2.42 -15.37
N PRO A 183 -5.82 3.14 -14.31
CA PRO A 183 -6.52 2.60 -13.12
C PRO A 183 -7.58 1.50 -13.26
N ASN A 184 -8.33 1.44 -14.36
CA ASN A 184 -9.56 0.62 -14.50
C ASN A 184 -9.32 -0.88 -14.75
N GLU A 185 -8.09 -1.36 -14.61
CA GLU A 185 -7.70 -2.77 -14.78
C GLU A 185 -7.16 -3.30 -13.43
N ASP A 186 -8.00 -3.97 -12.64
CA ASP A 186 -7.77 -4.19 -11.19
C ASP A 186 -6.51 -5.01 -10.83
N GLU A 187 -5.95 -5.85 -11.73
CA GLU A 187 -4.74 -6.64 -11.46
C GLU A 187 -3.42 -5.96 -11.89
N SER A 188 -3.46 -4.97 -12.80
CA SER A 188 -2.25 -4.38 -13.39
C SER A 188 -1.60 -3.30 -12.52
N ASN A 189 -2.27 -2.83 -11.47
CA ASN A 189 -1.82 -1.70 -10.64
C ASN A 189 -0.44 -1.93 -9.98
N GLN A 190 -0.16 -3.16 -9.56
CA GLN A 190 1.13 -3.54 -8.96
C GLN A 190 2.34 -3.30 -9.88
N TYR A 191 2.14 -3.32 -11.21
CA TYR A 191 3.18 -3.03 -12.20
C TYR A 191 3.30 -1.54 -12.51
N ARG A 192 2.25 -0.73 -12.25
CA ARG A 192 2.30 0.72 -12.52
C ARG A 192 3.21 1.46 -11.55
N SER A 193 3.53 0.87 -10.41
CA SER A 193 4.54 1.36 -9.46
C SER A 193 5.97 0.92 -9.80
N ALA A 194 6.20 0.38 -11.00
CA ALA A 194 7.53 0.09 -11.54
C ALA A 194 8.47 1.30 -11.49
N GLU A 195 9.70 1.04 -11.09
CA GLU A 195 10.67 2.06 -10.74
C GLU A 195 11.85 2.11 -11.73
N PHE A 196 12.32 3.32 -12.01
CA PHE A 196 13.66 3.59 -12.52
C PHE A 196 14.50 4.13 -11.36
N ILE A 197 15.66 3.54 -11.12
CA ILE A 197 16.50 3.86 -9.97
C ILE A 197 17.82 4.40 -10.51
N ALA A 198 18.21 5.58 -10.04
CA ALA A 198 19.46 6.21 -10.41
C ALA A 198 20.34 6.48 -9.18
N TYR A 199 21.65 6.32 -9.39
CA TYR A 199 22.70 6.77 -8.50
C TYR A 199 23.57 7.75 -9.29
N TYR A 200 23.67 8.99 -8.82
CA TYR A 200 24.49 10.03 -9.44
C TYR A 200 25.87 10.06 -8.76
N GLU A 201 26.91 9.83 -9.54
CA GLU A 201 28.26 9.57 -9.05
C GLU A 201 28.83 10.72 -8.19
N ASN A 202 29.12 10.38 -6.95
CA ASN A 202 29.76 11.23 -5.94
C ASN A 202 31.19 10.74 -5.66
N PRO A 203 32.23 11.36 -6.25
CA PRO A 203 33.61 10.91 -6.07
C PRO A 203 34.07 10.96 -4.60
N GLY A 204 34.18 9.79 -3.98
CA GLY A 204 34.65 9.64 -2.60
C GLY A 204 33.55 9.54 -1.53
N GLN A 205 32.27 9.56 -1.89
CA GLN A 205 31.16 9.30 -0.96
C GLN A 205 30.41 8.01 -1.33
N ARG A 206 29.65 7.46 -0.36
CA ARG A 206 28.83 6.26 -0.57
C ARG A 206 27.45 6.57 -1.14
N THR A 207 26.84 7.65 -0.68
CA THR A 207 25.54 8.18 -1.13
C THR A 207 25.63 8.81 -2.52
N SER A 208 24.49 8.86 -3.22
CA SER A 208 24.36 9.65 -4.45
C SER A 208 24.68 11.12 -4.17
N ASP A 209 25.38 11.76 -5.11
CA ASP A 209 25.40 13.22 -5.22
C ASP A 209 24.01 13.68 -5.72
N LEU A 210 23.72 14.98 -5.61
CA LEU A 210 22.44 15.53 -6.02
C LEU A 210 22.23 15.32 -7.52
N ILE A 211 21.07 14.81 -7.93
CA ILE A 211 20.67 14.94 -9.36
C ILE A 211 20.31 16.42 -9.56
N PRO A 212 21.08 17.19 -10.37
CA PRO A 212 20.93 18.64 -10.42
C PRO A 212 19.54 19.07 -10.92
N PHE A 213 19.07 20.22 -10.42
CA PHE A 213 17.71 20.69 -10.70
C PHE A 213 17.40 20.85 -12.20
N ASN A 214 18.40 21.14 -13.04
CA ASN A 214 18.23 21.30 -14.49
C ASN A 214 17.87 20.02 -15.26
N PHE A 215 17.85 18.85 -14.62
CA PHE A 215 17.30 17.62 -15.21
C PHE A 215 15.76 17.63 -15.25
N ILE A 216 15.11 18.46 -14.42
CA ILE A 216 13.65 18.56 -14.34
C ILE A 216 13.14 19.42 -15.50
N THR A 217 12.45 18.79 -16.44
CA THR A 217 11.92 19.45 -17.65
C THR A 217 10.62 20.18 -17.37
N ARG A 218 9.76 19.62 -16.52
CA ARG A 218 8.45 20.18 -16.13
C ARG A 218 8.08 19.77 -14.72
N ILE A 219 7.28 20.61 -14.07
CA ILE A 219 6.70 20.35 -12.74
C ILE A 219 5.18 20.37 -12.89
N LEU A 220 4.58 19.18 -12.89
CA LEU A 220 3.14 18.99 -13.06
C LEU A 220 2.43 19.25 -11.72
N ILE A 221 1.43 20.13 -11.73
CA ILE A 221 0.68 20.55 -10.54
C ILE A 221 -0.83 20.57 -10.80
N PRO A 222 -1.71 20.52 -9.78
CA PRO A 222 -3.13 20.79 -9.97
C PRO A 222 -3.32 22.26 -10.41
N GLU A 223 -4.10 22.54 -11.46
CA GLU A 223 -4.41 23.94 -11.86
C GLU A 223 -5.02 24.73 -10.71
N SER A 224 -5.90 24.12 -9.91
CA SER A 224 -6.51 24.72 -8.72
C SER A 224 -5.51 25.18 -7.65
N LYS A 225 -4.26 24.72 -7.72
CA LYS A 225 -3.16 25.04 -6.81
C LYS A 225 -2.06 25.89 -7.45
N ARG A 226 -2.20 26.25 -8.73
CA ARG A 226 -1.20 27.00 -9.50
C ARG A 226 -0.70 28.26 -8.78
N ARG A 227 -1.60 29.16 -8.38
CA ARG A 227 -1.23 30.44 -7.74
C ARG A 227 -0.49 30.25 -6.41
N GLU A 228 -0.82 29.19 -5.69
CA GLU A 228 -0.21 28.84 -4.40
C GLU A 228 1.24 28.40 -4.62
N VAL A 229 1.47 27.51 -5.60
CA VAL A 229 2.82 27.10 -6.04
C VAL A 229 3.61 28.30 -6.57
N GLU A 230 3.03 29.12 -7.46
CA GLU A 230 3.67 30.35 -7.99
C GLU A 230 4.06 31.36 -6.90
N THR A 231 3.39 31.34 -5.74
CA THR A 231 3.71 32.20 -4.58
C THR A 231 4.84 31.64 -3.73
N VAL A 232 4.87 30.32 -3.51
CA VAL A 232 5.89 29.67 -2.68
C VAL A 232 7.23 29.52 -3.42
N VAL A 233 7.19 29.21 -4.72
CA VAL A 233 8.38 28.91 -5.54
C VAL A 233 8.44 29.72 -6.86
N PRO A 234 8.45 31.07 -6.81
CA PRO A 234 8.32 31.92 -7.99
C PRO A 234 9.45 31.78 -9.03
N SER A 235 10.63 31.29 -8.61
CA SER A 235 11.80 31.10 -9.49
C SER A 235 11.57 30.09 -10.62
N ILE A 236 10.60 29.18 -10.46
CA ILE A 236 10.32 28.08 -11.39
C ILE A 236 8.99 28.20 -12.13
N ASN A 237 8.36 29.37 -12.13
CA ASN A 237 7.10 29.61 -12.85
C ASN A 237 7.14 29.23 -14.34
N HIS A 238 8.32 29.20 -14.95
CA HIS A 238 8.55 28.76 -16.33
C HIS A 238 8.55 27.22 -16.54
N LEU A 239 8.70 26.44 -15.45
CA LEU A 239 8.65 24.97 -15.44
C LEU A 239 7.29 24.44 -14.98
N LEU A 240 6.46 25.27 -14.34
CA LEU A 240 5.14 24.87 -13.84
C LEU A 240 4.19 24.55 -14.99
N PHE A 241 3.70 23.32 -15.03
CA PHE A 241 2.74 22.84 -16.02
C PHE A 241 1.44 22.41 -15.32
N PRO A 242 0.43 23.30 -15.24
CA PRO A 242 -0.80 23.00 -14.52
C PRO A 242 -1.67 22.00 -15.30
N ILE A 243 -2.14 20.95 -14.61
CA ILE A 243 -2.99 19.92 -15.17
C ILE A 243 -4.44 20.19 -14.75
N ASN A 244 -5.28 20.44 -15.75
CA ASN A 244 -6.73 20.64 -15.62
C ASN A 244 -7.55 19.34 -15.55
N LYS A 245 -6.90 18.18 -15.69
CA LYS A 245 -7.58 16.87 -15.75
C LYS A 245 -7.76 16.28 -14.34
N VAL A 246 -9.02 16.24 -13.88
CA VAL A 246 -9.45 15.65 -12.60
C VAL A 246 -9.00 14.19 -12.42
N ASN A 247 -8.79 13.46 -13.52
CA ASN A 247 -8.33 12.06 -13.48
C ASN A 247 -6.86 11.90 -13.06
N VAL A 248 -6.04 12.96 -13.11
CA VAL A 248 -4.66 12.96 -12.58
C VAL A 248 -4.70 13.27 -11.09
N PHE A 249 -4.99 14.53 -10.73
CA PHE A 249 -5.02 14.96 -9.34
C PHE A 249 -6.42 14.78 -8.73
N ARG A 250 -6.55 13.83 -7.80
CA ARG A 250 -7.80 13.58 -7.09
C ARG A 250 -8.11 14.70 -6.08
N PRO A 251 -9.38 15.14 -5.94
CA PRO A 251 -9.76 16.17 -4.98
C PRO A 251 -9.75 15.64 -3.53
N LYS A 252 -9.51 16.53 -2.54
CA LYS A 252 -9.51 16.21 -1.09
C LYS A 252 -10.70 15.36 -0.65
N HIS A 253 -11.90 15.63 -1.21
CA HIS A 253 -13.10 14.90 -0.85
C HIS A 253 -13.14 13.46 -1.39
N GLU A 254 -12.61 13.17 -2.59
CA GLU A 254 -12.51 11.79 -3.10
C GLU A 254 -11.45 11.01 -2.32
N LEU A 255 -10.29 11.63 -2.05
CA LEU A 255 -9.17 10.99 -1.36
C LEU A 255 -9.50 10.64 0.09
N LEU A 256 -10.13 11.56 0.82
CA LEU A 256 -10.50 11.41 2.24
C LEU A 256 -11.95 10.95 2.44
N ASN A 257 -12.58 10.32 1.43
CA ASN A 257 -13.99 9.90 1.57
C ASN A 257 -14.14 8.74 2.55
N ALA A 258 -13.24 7.76 2.47
CA ALA A 258 -13.30 6.56 3.29
C ALA A 258 -12.99 6.87 4.76
N GLU A 259 -11.99 7.72 5.00
CA GLU A 259 -11.60 8.24 6.32
C GLU A 259 -12.78 8.95 6.99
N ARG A 260 -13.42 9.90 6.29
CA ARG A 260 -14.56 10.63 6.84
C ARG A 260 -15.76 9.74 7.13
N HIS A 261 -16.03 8.74 6.28
CA HIS A 261 -17.10 7.77 6.57
C HIS A 261 -16.75 6.76 7.67
N PHE A 262 -15.49 6.36 7.80
CA PHE A 262 -15.02 5.51 8.89
C PHE A 262 -15.12 6.26 10.24
N ILE A 263 -14.61 7.49 10.32
CA ILE A 263 -14.76 8.38 11.48
C ILE A 263 -16.24 8.61 11.82
N GLN A 264 -17.09 8.82 10.80
CA GLN A 264 -18.54 8.92 11.01
C GLN A 264 -19.16 7.60 11.51
N GLY A 265 -18.61 6.44 11.11
CA GLY A 265 -18.93 5.13 11.65
C GLY A 265 -18.60 5.04 13.15
N VAL A 266 -17.38 5.40 13.54
CA VAL A 266 -16.95 5.47 14.95
C VAL A 266 -17.84 6.42 15.77
N ALA A 267 -18.13 7.62 15.26
CA ALA A 267 -19.05 8.56 15.91
C ALA A 267 -20.53 8.07 15.95
N ASN A 268 -20.89 7.03 15.19
CA ASN A 268 -22.17 6.35 15.33
C ASN A 268 -22.11 5.20 16.36
N LEU A 269 -20.96 4.55 16.55
CA LEU A 269 -20.72 3.61 17.67
C LEU A 269 -20.85 4.30 19.03
N GLN A 270 -20.53 5.59 19.12
CA GLN A 270 -20.81 6.41 20.31
C GLN A 270 -22.30 6.48 20.68
N LYS A 271 -23.20 6.40 19.70
CA LYS A 271 -24.65 6.32 19.93
C LYS A 271 -25.10 4.91 20.34
N GLN A 272 -24.18 3.93 20.33
CA GLN A 272 -24.38 2.56 20.80
C GLN A 272 -23.62 2.27 22.11
N GLY A 273 -22.92 3.26 22.67
CA GLY A 273 -22.28 3.18 24.00
C GLY A 273 -20.75 3.24 24.02
N ILE A 274 -20.07 3.33 22.86
CA ILE A 274 -18.60 3.29 22.77
C ILE A 274 -18.05 4.69 22.52
N SER A 275 -17.35 5.27 23.49
CA SER A 275 -16.71 6.57 23.29
C SER A 275 -15.64 6.54 22.18
N ILE A 276 -15.28 7.71 21.66
CA ILE A 276 -14.21 7.82 20.65
C ILE A 276 -12.87 7.47 21.30
N GLU A 277 -12.72 7.83 22.57
CA GLU A 277 -11.61 7.54 23.45
C GLU A 277 -11.41 6.02 23.59
N GLU A 278 -12.44 5.26 23.99
CA GLU A 278 -12.41 3.79 24.06
C GLU A 278 -12.09 3.15 22.70
N PHE A 279 -12.64 3.68 21.60
CA PHE A 279 -12.33 3.15 20.26
C PHE A 279 -10.88 3.42 19.85
N CYS A 280 -10.29 4.55 20.25
CA CYS A 280 -8.87 4.84 20.07
C CYS A 280 -8.00 3.94 20.96
N GLU A 281 -8.43 3.63 22.18
CA GLU A 281 -7.75 2.66 23.07
C GLU A 281 -7.73 1.26 22.43
N LEU A 282 -8.85 0.78 21.86
CA LEU A 282 -8.90 -0.48 21.12
C LEU A 282 -7.98 -0.50 19.88
N ILE A 283 -7.84 0.63 19.17
CA ILE A 283 -6.86 0.73 18.07
C ILE A 283 -5.42 0.60 18.61
N ASN A 284 -5.12 1.25 19.73
CA ASN A 284 -3.79 1.22 20.35
C ASN A 284 -3.47 -0.16 20.96
N GLU A 285 -4.44 -0.84 21.57
CA GLU A 285 -4.32 -2.24 22.01
C GLU A 285 -4.03 -3.16 20.81
N PHE A 286 -4.81 -3.01 19.73
CA PHE A 286 -4.62 -3.80 18.52
C PHE A 286 -3.26 -3.56 17.85
N ALA A 287 -2.75 -2.33 17.85
CA ALA A 287 -1.42 -2.01 17.34
C ALA A 287 -0.28 -2.71 18.11
N ASN A 288 -0.50 -3.07 19.38
CA ASN A 288 0.45 -3.81 20.20
C ASN A 288 0.18 -5.33 20.25
N LEU A 289 -0.77 -5.84 19.44
CA LEU A 289 -1.24 -7.22 19.54
C LEU A 289 -0.14 -8.27 19.26
N SER A 290 0.84 -7.98 18.39
CA SER A 290 1.96 -8.91 18.15
C SER A 290 2.82 -9.13 19.40
N GLN A 291 2.95 -8.11 20.25
CA GLN A 291 3.65 -8.19 21.54
C GLN A 291 2.84 -9.02 22.54
N VAL A 292 1.51 -8.84 22.59
CA VAL A 292 0.60 -9.59 23.47
C VAL A 292 0.58 -11.08 23.12
N LEU A 293 0.44 -11.41 21.83
CA LEU A 293 0.45 -12.80 21.34
C LEU A 293 1.85 -13.43 21.32
N GLY A 294 2.91 -12.62 21.39
CA GLY A 294 4.30 -13.07 21.25
C GLY A 294 4.65 -13.55 19.83
N CYS A 295 3.89 -13.13 18.81
CA CYS A 295 4.11 -13.52 17.42
C CYS A 295 3.77 -12.40 16.42
N THR A 296 4.65 -12.20 15.44
CA THR A 296 4.48 -11.26 14.33
C THR A 296 3.85 -11.95 13.13
N LEU A 297 2.84 -11.33 12.50
CA LEU A 297 2.24 -11.82 11.27
C LEU A 297 3.15 -11.53 10.05
N THR A 298 4.07 -12.44 9.76
CA THR A 298 4.94 -12.41 8.56
C THR A 298 4.38 -13.28 7.42
N THR A 299 5.04 -13.24 6.26
CA THR A 299 4.75 -14.12 5.12
C THR A 299 5.15 -15.57 5.35
N GLU A 300 6.04 -15.84 6.32
CA GLU A 300 6.61 -17.16 6.59
C GLU A 300 5.59 -18.13 7.22
N TRP A 301 4.52 -17.60 7.81
CA TRP A 301 3.41 -18.41 8.34
C TRP A 301 2.50 -19.01 7.27
N PHE A 302 2.52 -18.47 6.04
CA PHE A 302 1.66 -18.96 4.97
C PHE A 302 2.32 -20.15 4.27
N LYS A 303 1.56 -21.22 4.08
CA LYS A 303 2.00 -22.45 3.38
C LYS A 303 2.62 -22.18 2.01
N HIS A 304 2.15 -21.13 1.33
CA HIS A 304 2.73 -20.63 0.09
C HIS A 304 2.88 -19.11 0.13
N GLU A 305 4.06 -18.60 -0.19
CA GLU A 305 4.37 -17.16 -0.23
C GLU A 305 3.37 -16.35 -1.06
N TYR A 306 2.93 -16.87 -2.21
CA TYR A 306 1.99 -16.17 -3.09
C TYR A 306 0.59 -15.98 -2.47
N ILE A 307 0.20 -16.79 -1.46
CA ILE A 307 -1.03 -16.58 -0.69
C ILE A 307 -0.87 -15.40 0.26
N ALA A 308 0.31 -15.23 0.88
CA ALA A 308 0.58 -14.14 1.82
C ALA A 308 0.41 -12.73 1.21
N TYR A 309 0.53 -12.62 -0.12
CA TYR A 309 0.33 -11.40 -0.91
C TYR A 309 -1.06 -11.32 -1.60
N SER A 310 -1.96 -12.26 -1.32
CA SER A 310 -3.21 -12.44 -2.05
C SER A 310 -4.44 -11.81 -1.37
N LEU A 311 -5.64 -12.10 -1.90
CA LEU A 311 -6.91 -11.76 -1.25
C LEU A 311 -7.09 -12.43 0.11
N HIS A 312 -6.30 -13.46 0.42
CA HIS A 312 -6.36 -14.21 1.68
C HIS A 312 -5.06 -14.11 2.48
N GLY A 313 -4.19 -13.14 2.14
CA GLY A 313 -2.87 -12.98 2.72
C GLY A 313 -2.82 -12.18 4.02
N VAL A 314 -1.63 -11.68 4.37
CA VAL A 314 -1.35 -10.90 5.60
C VAL A 314 -2.43 -9.85 5.85
N GLY A 315 -2.72 -9.00 4.86
CA GLY A 315 -3.70 -7.92 5.00
C GLY A 315 -5.15 -8.40 5.25
N HIS A 316 -5.52 -9.61 4.84
CA HIS A 316 -6.81 -10.21 5.21
C HIS A 316 -6.80 -10.57 6.70
N VAL A 317 -5.83 -11.39 7.09
CA VAL A 317 -5.67 -11.90 8.46
C VAL A 317 -5.59 -10.74 9.47
N THR A 318 -4.81 -9.69 9.20
CA THR A 318 -4.77 -8.49 10.06
C THR A 318 -6.15 -7.85 10.25
N ARG A 319 -6.96 -7.72 9.19
CA ARG A 319 -8.32 -7.15 9.33
C ARG A 319 -9.29 -8.09 10.04
N VAL A 320 -9.16 -9.41 9.87
CA VAL A 320 -9.95 -10.37 10.65
C VAL A 320 -9.57 -10.29 12.13
N MET A 321 -8.28 -10.26 12.47
CA MET A 321 -7.81 -10.08 13.85
C MET A 321 -8.30 -8.76 14.46
N PHE A 322 -8.33 -7.66 13.68
CA PHE A 322 -8.91 -6.39 14.11
C PHE A 322 -10.39 -6.52 14.43
N TRP A 323 -11.18 -7.12 13.53
CA TRP A 323 -12.61 -7.32 13.78
C TRP A 323 -12.89 -8.30 14.92
N VAL A 324 -12.06 -9.33 15.14
CA VAL A 324 -12.13 -10.17 16.34
C VAL A 324 -11.92 -9.34 17.61
N HIS A 325 -10.86 -8.52 17.65
CA HIS A 325 -10.59 -7.66 18.81
C HIS A 325 -11.76 -6.71 19.13
N ILE A 326 -12.30 -6.03 18.11
CA ILE A 326 -13.47 -5.16 18.26
C ILE A 326 -14.73 -5.95 18.68
N LEU A 327 -15.00 -7.12 18.07
CA LEU A 327 -16.16 -7.95 18.40
C LEU A 327 -16.09 -8.49 19.84
N CYS A 328 -14.91 -8.91 20.32
CA CYS A 328 -14.71 -9.36 21.69
C CYS A 328 -15.07 -8.28 22.72
N TYR A 329 -14.63 -7.02 22.49
CA TYR A 329 -15.03 -5.89 23.33
C TYR A 329 -16.54 -5.63 23.27
N LEU A 330 -17.12 -5.65 22.06
CA LEU A 330 -18.55 -5.37 21.83
C LEU A 330 -19.52 -6.35 22.50
N ILE A 331 -19.09 -7.58 22.75
CA ILE A 331 -19.92 -8.64 23.34
C ILE A 331 -19.46 -9.03 24.76
N ASP A 332 -18.56 -8.24 25.35
CA ASP A 332 -18.09 -8.37 26.74
C ASP A 332 -17.55 -9.78 27.08
N VAL A 333 -16.65 -10.31 26.23
CA VAL A 333 -15.93 -11.55 26.57
C VAL A 333 -14.73 -11.27 27.47
N ASP A 334 -14.38 -12.24 28.31
CA ASP A 334 -13.19 -12.20 29.13
C ASP A 334 -11.89 -12.25 28.31
N GLU A 335 -10.79 -11.82 28.93
CA GLU A 335 -9.47 -11.73 28.30
C GLU A 335 -8.95 -13.07 27.75
N SER A 336 -9.28 -14.19 28.40
CA SER A 336 -8.85 -15.52 27.93
C SER A 336 -9.58 -15.91 26.66
N THR A 337 -10.89 -15.64 26.60
CA THR A 337 -11.70 -15.81 25.39
C THR A 337 -11.22 -14.89 24.26
N LYS A 338 -10.86 -13.62 24.57
CA LYS A 338 -10.29 -12.68 23.60
C LYS A 338 -8.98 -13.20 22.99
N ILE A 339 -8.03 -13.62 23.83
CA ILE A 339 -6.74 -14.19 23.40
C ILE A 339 -6.95 -15.44 22.53
N ALA A 340 -7.85 -16.35 22.93
CA ALA A 340 -8.13 -17.57 22.17
C ALA A 340 -8.75 -17.28 20.79
N ALA A 341 -9.68 -16.32 20.71
CA ALA A 341 -10.24 -15.86 19.43
C ALA A 341 -9.19 -15.17 18.54
N GLN A 342 -8.23 -14.42 19.12
CA GLN A 342 -7.15 -13.76 18.38
C GLN A 342 -6.17 -14.76 17.77
N TYR A 343 -5.80 -15.83 18.48
CA TYR A 343 -4.99 -16.91 17.90
C TYR A 343 -5.76 -17.70 16.83
N ALA A 344 -7.07 -17.94 17.02
CA ALA A 344 -7.90 -18.55 15.99
C ALA A 344 -7.91 -17.71 14.70
N ALA A 345 -8.07 -16.39 14.83
CA ALA A 345 -7.99 -15.45 13.72
C ALA A 345 -6.60 -15.37 13.08
N PHE A 346 -5.51 -15.49 13.87
CA PHE A 346 -4.15 -15.49 13.35
C PHE A 346 -3.93 -16.62 12.34
N ILE A 347 -4.27 -17.87 12.69
CA ILE A 347 -3.92 -19.04 11.84
C ILE A 347 -4.93 -19.40 10.75
N HIS A 348 -6.16 -18.86 10.77
CA HIS A 348 -7.31 -19.47 10.08
C HIS A 348 -7.11 -19.77 8.58
N ASP A 349 -6.40 -18.91 7.85
CA ASP A 349 -6.24 -18.98 6.39
C ASP A 349 -4.80 -19.37 5.94
N PHE A 350 -3.88 -19.65 6.87
CA PHE A 350 -2.45 -19.92 6.56
C PHE A 350 -2.20 -21.12 5.64
N CYS A 351 -3.04 -22.15 5.71
CA CYS A 351 -2.87 -23.40 4.96
C CYS A 351 -3.65 -23.47 3.64
N ARG A 352 -4.19 -22.35 3.14
CA ARG A 352 -4.85 -22.28 1.83
C ARG A 352 -3.93 -22.73 0.68
N GLU A 353 -4.42 -23.64 -0.14
CA GLU A 353 -3.70 -24.13 -1.33
C GLU A 353 -3.85 -23.23 -2.57
N ASN A 354 -4.84 -22.34 -2.59
CA ASN A 354 -5.14 -21.41 -3.70
C ASN A 354 -6.17 -20.34 -3.25
N GLN A 355 -6.71 -19.55 -4.20
CA GLN A 355 -7.66 -18.45 -3.94
C GLN A 355 -9.15 -18.84 -3.90
N GLN A 356 -9.50 -20.07 -4.30
CA GLN A 356 -10.89 -20.51 -4.39
C GLN A 356 -11.51 -20.75 -3.00
N GLU A 357 -12.81 -21.07 -2.98
CA GLU A 357 -13.45 -21.63 -1.80
C GLU A 357 -12.86 -23.03 -1.51
N ASP A 358 -12.47 -23.25 -0.27
CA ASP A 358 -12.00 -24.52 0.27
C ASP A 358 -12.62 -24.72 1.66
N HIS A 359 -12.81 -25.98 2.04
CA HIS A 359 -13.41 -26.42 3.31
C HIS A 359 -12.42 -27.24 4.15
N LYS A 360 -11.16 -27.37 3.70
CA LYS A 360 -10.11 -28.16 4.36
C LYS A 360 -9.03 -27.32 5.02
N HIS A 361 -8.69 -26.16 4.47
CA HIS A 361 -7.58 -25.34 4.96
C HIS A 361 -7.63 -25.02 6.46
N GLY A 362 -8.81 -24.95 7.09
CA GLY A 362 -8.93 -24.83 8.55
C GLY A 362 -8.49 -26.08 9.34
N ILE A 363 -8.74 -27.29 8.82
CA ILE A 363 -8.21 -28.54 9.40
C ILE A 363 -6.70 -28.62 9.18
N ASP A 364 -6.25 -28.25 7.98
CA ASP A 364 -4.83 -28.27 7.64
C ASP A 364 -4.05 -27.25 8.49
N ALA A 365 -4.63 -26.07 8.77
CA ALA A 365 -4.05 -25.06 9.67
C ALA A 365 -3.92 -25.56 11.11
N VAL A 366 -4.96 -26.17 11.69
CA VAL A 366 -4.83 -26.77 13.03
C VAL A 366 -3.80 -27.90 13.05
N THR A 367 -3.69 -28.68 11.97
CA THR A 367 -2.73 -29.80 11.88
C THR A 367 -1.28 -29.31 11.80
N GLU A 368 -1.01 -28.32 10.94
CA GLU A 368 0.32 -27.72 10.77
C GLU A 368 0.76 -26.94 12.02
N PHE A 369 -0.16 -26.19 12.63
CA PHE A 369 0.13 -25.30 13.76
C PHE A 369 -0.22 -25.90 15.13
N ASP A 370 -0.52 -27.21 15.25
CA ASP A 370 -0.83 -27.89 16.52
C ASP A 370 0.22 -27.62 17.62
N LYS A 371 1.50 -27.72 17.26
CA LYS A 371 2.61 -27.43 18.19
C LYS A 371 2.67 -25.96 18.58
N PHE A 372 2.41 -25.05 17.63
CA PHE A 372 2.36 -23.61 17.91
C PHE A 372 1.21 -23.31 18.88
N LEU A 373 -0.02 -23.78 18.58
CA LEU A 373 -1.19 -23.64 19.45
C LEU A 373 -0.92 -24.13 20.87
N LYS A 374 -0.30 -25.30 21.05
CA LYS A 374 0.08 -25.84 22.38
C LYS A 374 1.17 -25.04 23.11
N GLN A 375 1.81 -24.09 22.45
CA GLN A 375 2.82 -23.17 23.02
C GLN A 375 2.29 -21.74 23.21
N THR A 376 1.04 -21.46 22.81
CA THR A 376 0.38 -20.16 23.00
C THR A 376 -0.09 -19.94 24.44
N GLN A 377 -0.62 -18.74 24.71
CA GLN A 377 -1.25 -18.37 25.97
C GLN A 377 -2.74 -18.81 26.08
N ILE A 378 -3.24 -19.63 25.15
CA ILE A 378 -4.63 -20.11 25.16
C ILE A 378 -4.87 -21.05 26.36
N PRO A 379 -5.82 -20.77 27.26
CA PRO A 379 -6.14 -21.69 28.35
C PRO A 379 -6.67 -23.04 27.85
N GLU A 380 -6.31 -24.10 28.57
CA GLU A 380 -6.63 -25.49 28.21
C GLU A 380 -8.14 -25.71 27.98
N ASN A 381 -9.00 -25.05 28.76
CA ASN A 381 -10.46 -25.12 28.64
C ASN A 381 -11.05 -24.37 27.42
N LEU A 382 -10.24 -23.62 26.67
CA LEU A 382 -10.62 -22.90 25.44
C LEU A 382 -9.93 -23.45 24.19
N MET A 383 -8.98 -24.38 24.34
CA MET A 383 -8.21 -24.95 23.22
C MET A 383 -9.12 -25.65 22.20
N ASP A 384 -10.04 -26.49 22.66
CA ASP A 384 -10.99 -27.19 21.79
C ASP A 384 -11.93 -26.22 21.05
N SER A 385 -12.37 -25.14 21.71
CA SER A 385 -13.17 -24.07 21.10
C SER A 385 -12.38 -23.30 20.03
N CYS A 386 -11.10 -22.99 20.27
CA CYS A 386 -10.21 -22.36 19.29
C CYS A 386 -10.02 -23.25 18.06
N ILE A 387 -9.69 -24.53 18.28
CA ILE A 387 -9.56 -25.54 17.23
C ILE A 387 -10.85 -25.68 16.42
N ASN A 388 -12.00 -25.74 17.09
CA ASN A 388 -13.32 -25.80 16.45
C ASN A 388 -13.62 -24.53 15.62
N ALA A 389 -13.32 -23.34 16.15
CA ALA A 389 -13.46 -22.08 15.41
C ALA A 389 -12.66 -22.12 14.10
N VAL A 390 -11.38 -22.49 14.16
CA VAL A 390 -10.50 -22.57 12.99
C VAL A 390 -10.97 -23.64 11.99
N ILE A 391 -11.38 -24.83 12.44
CA ILE A 391 -11.85 -25.91 11.55
C ILE A 391 -13.14 -25.54 10.81
N TYR A 392 -14.07 -24.81 11.46
CA TYR A 392 -15.41 -24.56 10.94
C TYR A 392 -15.66 -23.13 10.42
N HIS A 393 -14.67 -22.22 10.46
CA HIS A 393 -14.81 -20.90 9.84
C HIS A 393 -15.05 -20.99 8.31
N CYS A 394 -14.41 -21.95 7.64
CA CYS A 394 -14.47 -22.15 6.18
C CYS A 394 -15.67 -22.99 5.69
N LYS A 395 -16.53 -23.45 6.61
CA LYS A 395 -17.64 -24.37 6.33
C LYS A 395 -19.00 -23.69 6.45
N ALA A 396 -20.06 -24.35 6.00
CA ALA A 396 -21.42 -23.87 6.24
C ALA A 396 -21.78 -24.00 7.73
N ASP A 397 -22.60 -23.09 8.24
CA ASP A 397 -22.90 -23.00 9.67
C ASP A 397 -23.51 -24.30 10.24
N ASN A 398 -24.30 -25.02 9.44
CA ASN A 398 -24.91 -26.31 9.78
C ASN A 398 -23.92 -27.50 9.81
N GLU A 399 -22.66 -27.31 9.40
CA GLU A 399 -21.60 -28.31 9.57
C GLU A 399 -20.88 -28.15 10.91
N CYS A 400 -20.94 -26.97 11.54
CA CYS A 400 -20.30 -26.71 12.82
C CYS A 400 -21.08 -27.39 13.95
N GLN A 401 -20.44 -28.35 14.64
CA GLN A 401 -21.07 -29.11 15.72
C GLN A 401 -21.21 -28.32 17.02
N ASN A 402 -20.34 -27.32 17.24
CA ASN A 402 -20.35 -26.46 18.42
C ASN A 402 -20.24 -24.99 17.97
N GLN A 403 -21.36 -24.27 17.94
CA GLN A 403 -21.41 -22.86 17.55
C GLN A 403 -21.13 -21.92 18.73
N ASP A 404 -20.03 -22.16 19.44
CA ASP A 404 -19.62 -21.35 20.59
C ASP A 404 -19.16 -19.92 20.22
N ILE A 405 -18.86 -19.12 21.25
CA ILE A 405 -18.54 -17.71 21.09
C ILE A 405 -17.25 -17.47 20.29
N LEU A 406 -16.25 -18.36 20.36
CA LEU A 406 -15.02 -18.24 19.56
C LEU A 406 -15.33 -18.49 18.07
N TRP A 407 -16.11 -19.54 17.77
CA TRP A 407 -16.55 -19.80 16.41
C TRP A 407 -17.37 -18.64 15.85
N GLN A 408 -18.33 -18.11 16.62
CA GLN A 408 -19.15 -16.97 16.20
C GLN A 408 -18.29 -15.72 15.91
N VAL A 409 -17.38 -15.35 16.82
CA VAL A 409 -16.51 -14.18 16.67
C VAL A 409 -15.61 -14.28 15.45
N LEU A 410 -14.96 -15.44 15.23
CA LEU A 410 -14.11 -15.64 14.05
C LEU A 410 -14.92 -15.58 12.74
N LYS A 411 -16.07 -16.28 12.70
CA LYS A 411 -16.98 -16.27 11.56
C LYS A 411 -17.52 -14.89 11.22
N ASP A 412 -17.79 -14.07 12.23
CA ASP A 412 -18.32 -12.72 12.06
C ASP A 412 -17.23 -11.72 11.66
N ALA A 413 -16.02 -11.86 12.20
CA ALA A 413 -14.86 -11.07 11.80
C ALA A 413 -14.46 -11.30 10.34
N ASP A 414 -14.42 -12.56 9.89
CA ASP A 414 -14.23 -12.92 8.48
C ASP A 414 -15.39 -12.38 7.60
N ALA A 415 -16.63 -12.56 8.03
CA ALA A 415 -17.80 -12.04 7.30
C ALA A 415 -17.79 -10.51 7.18
N LEU A 416 -17.37 -9.77 8.21
CA LEU A 416 -17.18 -8.31 8.19
C LEU A 416 -16.10 -7.91 7.19
N GLU A 417 -14.97 -8.61 7.20
CA GLU A 417 -13.82 -8.31 6.35
C GLU A 417 -14.18 -8.31 4.85
N ARG A 418 -15.14 -9.15 4.45
CA ARG A 418 -15.73 -9.15 3.09
C ARG A 418 -16.18 -7.77 2.59
N GLY A 419 -16.34 -6.77 3.46
CA GLY A 419 -16.42 -5.35 3.06
C GLY A 419 -15.37 -4.94 2.01
N ARG A 420 -14.18 -5.57 1.94
CA ARG A 420 -13.21 -5.36 0.85
C ARG A 420 -13.77 -5.62 -0.57
N PHE A 421 -14.80 -6.44 -0.69
CA PHE A 421 -15.43 -6.84 -1.96
C PHE A 421 -16.62 -5.96 -2.37
N GLY A 422 -17.02 -4.98 -1.54
CA GLY A 422 -18.09 -4.02 -1.86
C GLY A 422 -18.91 -3.61 -0.65
N ASN A 423 -19.89 -2.73 -0.90
CA ASN A 423 -20.81 -2.23 0.12
C ASN A 423 -21.51 -3.37 0.89
N PRO A 424 -21.93 -3.17 2.15
CA PRO A 424 -22.71 -4.16 2.88
C PRO A 424 -23.95 -4.67 2.14
N GLN A 425 -24.33 -5.92 2.37
CA GLN A 425 -25.60 -6.51 1.95
C GLN A 425 -26.56 -6.56 3.14
N GLY A 426 -27.87 -6.55 2.86
CA GLY A 426 -28.93 -6.57 3.89
C GLY A 426 -29.26 -5.19 4.48
N VAL A 427 -28.37 -4.20 4.34
CA VAL A 427 -28.62 -2.81 4.75
C VAL A 427 -29.59 -2.12 3.78
N ARG A 428 -30.47 -1.28 4.32
CA ARG A 428 -31.47 -0.52 3.54
C ARG A 428 -30.82 0.32 2.44
N ASN A 429 -31.47 0.38 1.27
CA ASN A 429 -31.11 1.20 0.09
C ASN A 429 -29.88 0.77 -0.75
N ILE A 430 -29.32 -0.42 -0.55
CA ILE A 430 -28.20 -0.94 -1.36
C ILE A 430 -28.71 -1.96 -2.40
N ARG A 431 -28.13 -1.97 -3.62
CA ARG A 431 -28.50 -2.92 -4.69
C ARG A 431 -28.19 -4.37 -4.28
N LYS A 432 -29.01 -5.32 -4.76
CA LYS A 432 -28.88 -6.78 -4.51
C LYS A 432 -27.59 -7.47 -4.99
N GLU A 433 -26.67 -6.74 -5.64
CA GLU A 433 -25.53 -7.31 -6.37
C GLU A 433 -24.16 -6.99 -5.73
N SER A 434 -24.13 -6.49 -4.48
CA SER A 434 -22.85 -6.30 -3.77
C SER A 434 -22.28 -7.63 -3.29
N LYS A 435 -20.94 -7.78 -3.32
CA LYS A 435 -20.23 -8.95 -2.77
C LYS A 435 -19.76 -8.76 -1.31
N GLY A 436 -20.02 -7.59 -0.73
CA GLY A 436 -19.63 -7.19 0.62
C GLY A 436 -20.20 -8.03 1.76
N CYS A 437 -19.83 -7.68 2.99
CA CYS A 437 -20.38 -8.29 4.23
C CYS A 437 -21.91 -8.33 4.19
N ASN A 438 -22.50 -9.52 4.35
CA ASN A 438 -23.95 -9.64 4.54
C ASN A 438 -24.29 -9.59 6.03
N VAL A 439 -25.01 -8.55 6.44
CA VAL A 439 -25.43 -8.33 7.83
C VAL A 439 -26.24 -9.50 8.39
N SER A 440 -26.98 -10.23 7.55
CA SER A 440 -27.74 -11.41 8.00
C SER A 440 -26.88 -12.65 8.30
N PHE A 441 -25.57 -12.59 8.03
CA PHE A 441 -24.63 -13.64 8.41
C PHE A 441 -23.92 -13.36 9.73
N LEU A 442 -24.03 -12.15 10.30
CA LEU A 442 -23.41 -11.87 11.60
C LEU A 442 -24.23 -12.54 12.71
N ARG A 443 -23.59 -13.47 13.43
CA ARG A 443 -24.14 -14.39 14.43
C ARG A 443 -24.22 -13.78 15.82
N SER A 444 -23.23 -12.97 16.24
CA SER A 444 -23.18 -12.38 17.59
C SER A 444 -24.48 -11.67 17.98
N GLU A 445 -24.89 -11.74 19.24
CA GLU A 445 -26.18 -11.20 19.74
C GLU A 445 -26.22 -9.66 19.90
N ILE A 446 -25.49 -8.94 19.05
CA ILE A 446 -25.50 -7.47 18.96
C ILE A 446 -26.68 -6.94 18.14
N SER A 447 -27.07 -5.69 18.40
CA SER A 447 -28.22 -5.05 17.75
C SER A 447 -28.08 -4.99 16.23
N THR A 448 -29.19 -5.09 15.48
CA THR A 448 -29.15 -4.98 14.00
C THR A 448 -28.52 -3.66 13.55
N SER A 449 -28.80 -2.55 14.26
CA SER A 449 -28.18 -1.24 14.00
C SER A 449 -26.65 -1.30 14.11
N LEU A 450 -26.13 -1.95 15.15
CA LEU A 450 -24.69 -2.12 15.35
C LEU A 450 -24.10 -3.03 14.26
N LYS A 451 -24.77 -4.12 13.87
CA LYS A 451 -24.35 -4.98 12.75
C LYS A 451 -24.25 -4.21 11.42
N GLU A 452 -25.23 -3.36 11.11
CA GLU A 452 -25.18 -2.51 9.91
C GLU A 452 -24.02 -1.49 9.97
N GLN A 453 -23.76 -0.91 11.15
CA GLN A 453 -22.65 0.04 11.35
C GLN A 453 -21.28 -0.65 11.22
N LEU A 454 -21.08 -1.83 11.83
CA LEU A 454 -19.84 -2.59 11.72
C LEU A 454 -19.54 -2.99 10.27
N ALA A 455 -20.56 -3.48 9.54
CA ALA A 455 -20.38 -3.84 8.14
C ALA A 455 -19.96 -2.63 7.27
N TRP A 456 -20.51 -1.44 7.55
CA TRP A 456 -20.06 -0.20 6.90
C TRP A 456 -18.65 0.21 7.31
N SER A 457 -18.32 0.14 8.60
CA SER A 457 -16.96 0.42 9.09
C SER A 457 -15.94 -0.55 8.50
N ALA A 458 -16.28 -1.82 8.30
CA ALA A 458 -15.45 -2.81 7.64
C ALA A 458 -15.26 -2.52 6.15
N TYR A 459 -16.30 -2.09 5.43
CA TYR A 459 -16.16 -1.57 4.07
C TYR A 459 -15.22 -0.35 4.00
N TRP A 460 -15.44 0.67 4.84
CA TRP A 460 -14.63 1.88 4.80
C TRP A 460 -13.19 1.66 5.25
N LEU A 461 -12.97 0.83 6.29
CA LEU A 461 -11.64 0.37 6.69
C LEU A 461 -10.96 -0.34 5.51
N ALA A 462 -11.62 -1.30 4.86
CA ALA A 462 -11.05 -1.98 3.70
C ALA A 462 -10.78 -1.06 2.51
N VAL A 463 -11.53 0.05 2.32
CA VAL A 463 -11.27 1.05 1.27
C VAL A 463 -10.09 1.96 1.63
N MET A 464 -10.00 2.47 2.87
CA MET A 464 -8.81 3.18 3.35
C MET A 464 -7.58 2.27 3.17
N CYS A 465 -7.69 1.07 3.72
CA CYS A 465 -6.68 0.04 3.65
C CYS A 465 -6.48 -0.54 2.25
N LYS A 466 -7.30 -0.29 1.19
CA LYS A 466 -6.98 -0.83 -0.15
C LYS A 466 -5.69 -0.22 -0.69
N HIS A 467 -5.52 1.09 -0.49
CA HIS A 467 -4.31 1.83 -0.85
C HIS A 467 -3.18 1.58 0.12
N ILE A 468 -3.53 1.50 1.40
CA ILE A 468 -2.53 1.16 2.40
C ILE A 468 -2.12 -0.31 2.24
N VAL A 469 -2.87 -1.27 1.68
CA VAL A 469 -2.54 -2.73 1.72
C VAL A 469 -1.38 -3.15 0.84
N HIS A 470 -1.15 -2.46 -0.28
CA HIS A 470 0.14 -2.57 -0.98
C HIS A 470 1.33 -2.07 -0.11
N HIS A 471 1.05 -1.50 1.07
CA HIS A 471 1.95 -0.97 2.08
C HIS A 471 1.65 -1.48 3.53
N MET A 472 0.57 -2.25 3.81
CA MET A 472 0.15 -2.68 5.17
C MET A 472 0.88 -3.95 5.56
N TYR A 473 2.19 -3.77 5.71
CA TYR A 473 2.93 -4.40 6.79
C TYR A 473 2.90 -3.47 8.04
N ILE A 474 2.20 -2.34 7.95
CA ILE A 474 1.98 -1.35 9.01
C ILE A 474 0.99 -1.91 10.04
N LEU A 475 1.52 -2.68 10.99
CA LEU A 475 1.17 -2.67 12.42
C LEU A 475 2.35 -3.27 13.23
N GLU A 476 3.56 -2.80 12.93
CA GLU A 476 4.69 -2.90 13.85
C GLU A 476 5.42 -1.56 13.85
N ASN A 477 5.65 -1.04 15.06
CA ASN A 477 6.12 0.32 15.41
C ASN A 477 5.09 1.45 15.14
#